data_AF-A0A7J4SHW1-F1
#
_entry.id   AF-A0A7J4SHW1-F1
#
_cell.length_a   1.000
_cell.length_b   1.000
_cell.length_c   1.000
_cell.angle_alpha   90.00
_cell.angle_beta   90.00
_cell.angle_gamma   90.00
#
_symmetry.space_group_name_H-M   'P 1'
#
loop_
_entity.id
_entity.type
_entity.pdbx_description
1 polymer ?
#
loop_
_entity_poly.entity_id
_entity_poly.type
_entity_poly.pdbx_seq_one_letter_code
_entity_poly.pdbx_strand_id
1 'polypeptide(L)' 'LEECAEEMADVLILLMGHSIAMKIDLKAAFEKKYHRIMQRKALTGRLGVRVTEYQNQD' A
#
# COMPACT_ATOMS: atom_id res chain seq x y z
N LEU A 1 16.84 -14.58 -0.67
CA LEU A 1 16.45 -13.21 -1.06
C LEU A 1 15.73 -13.22 -2.40
N GLU A 2 16.24 -13.95 -3.39
CA GLU A 2 15.58 -14.14 -4.69
C GLU A 2 14.17 -14.75 -4.56
N GLU A 3 14.04 -15.88 -3.87
CA GLU A 3 12.73 -16.52 -3.58
C GLU A 3 11.75 -15.57 -2.87
N CYS A 4 12.22 -14.81 -1.87
CA CYS A 4 11.39 -13.83 -1.18
C CYS A 4 10.95 -12.67 -2.11
N ALA A 5 11.82 -12.25 -3.04
CA ALA A 5 11.46 -11.25 -4.03
C ALA A 5 10.44 -11.78 -5.05
N GLU A 6 10.54 -13.07 -5.40
CA GLU A 6 9.57 -13.78 -6.24
C GLU A 6 8.19 -13.86 -5.55
N GLU A 7 8.15 -14.27 -4.29
CA GLU A 7 6.91 -14.27 -3.49
C GLU A 7 6.29 -12.86 -3.36
N MET A 8 7.11 -11.82 -3.21
CA MET A 8 6.64 -10.43 -3.19
C MET A 8 6.06 -10.01 -4.56
N ALA A 9 6.66 -10.47 -5.65
CA ALA A 9 6.15 -10.23 -7.00
C ALA A 9 4.80 -10.93 -7.22
N ASP A 10 4.65 -12.17 -6.74
CA ASP A 10 3.38 -12.91 -6.81
C ASP A 10 2.26 -12.17 -6.09
N VAL A 11 2.52 -11.65 -4.88
CA VAL A 11 1.53 -10.85 -4.14
C VAL A 11 1.13 -9.59 -4.90
N LEU A 12 2.08 -8.92 -5.56
CA LEU A 12 1.80 -7.74 -6.37
C LEU A 12 0.96 -8.10 -7.60
N ILE A 13 1.28 -9.19 -8.29
CA ILE A 13 0.54 -9.69 -9.46
C ILE A 13 -0.89 -10.04 -9.05
N LEU A 14 -1.07 -10.76 -7.94
CA LEU A 14 -2.39 -11.09 -7.41
C LEU A 14 -3.22 -9.83 -7.12
N LEU A 15 -2.64 -8.82 -6.48
CA LEU A 15 -3.31 -7.55 -6.20
C LEU A 15 -3.77 -6.84 -7.49
N MET A 16 -2.91 -6.78 -8.50
CA MET A 16 -3.23 -6.17 -9.80
C MET A 16 -4.34 -6.96 -10.52
N GLY A 17 -4.30 -8.30 -10.48
CA GLY A 17 -5.36 -9.13 -11.07
C GLY A 17 -6.73 -8.86 -10.44
N HIS A 18 -6.77 -8.73 -9.10
CA HIS A 18 -8.01 -8.41 -8.39
C HIS A 18 -8.54 -7.01 -8.73
N SER A 19 -7.68 -6.01 -8.86
CA SER A 19 -8.13 -4.65 -9.20
C SER A 19 -8.76 -4.60 -10.60
N ILE A 20 -8.20 -5.34 -11.57
CA ILE A 20 -8.79 -5.49 -12.91
C ILE A 20 -10.16 -6.16 -12.81
N ALA A 21 -10.27 -7.29 -12.10
CA ALA A 21 -11.53 -8.02 -11.95
C ALA A 21 -12.62 -7.16 -11.30
N MET A 22 -12.24 -6.30 -10.34
CA MET A 22 -13.14 -5.37 -9.65
C MET A 22 -13.37 -4.05 -10.40
N LYS A 23 -12.74 -3.84 -11.56
CA LYS A 23 -12.76 -2.57 -12.33
C LYS A 23 -12.32 -1.36 -11.49
N ILE A 24 -11.33 -1.56 -10.63
CA ILE A 24 -10.74 -0.52 -9.79
C ILE A 24 -9.54 0.08 -10.53
N ASP A 25 -9.50 1.40 -10.67
CA ASP A 25 -8.28 2.11 -11.04
C ASP A 25 -7.29 2.09 -9.87
N LEU A 26 -6.46 1.05 -9.82
CA LEU A 26 -5.50 0.82 -8.76
C LEU A 26 -4.46 1.95 -8.68
N LYS A 27 -4.06 2.52 -9.82
CA LYS A 27 -3.09 3.61 -9.88
C LYS A 27 -3.65 4.86 -9.24
N ALA A 28 -4.85 5.29 -9.63
CA ALA A 28 -5.49 6.46 -9.05
C ALA A 28 -5.75 6.29 -7.54
N ALA A 29 -6.20 5.09 -7.12
CA ALA A 29 -6.38 4.77 -5.71
C ALA A 29 -5.07 4.84 -4.91
N PHE A 30 -3.99 4.30 -5.47
CA PHE A 30 -2.65 4.36 -4.89
C PHE A 30 -2.17 5.81 -4.77
N GLU A 31 -2.23 6.60 -5.85
CA GLU A 31 -1.76 7.99 -5.87
C GLU A 31 -2.52 8.87 -4.87
N LYS A 32 -3.85 8.70 -4.78
CA LYS A 32 -4.67 9.39 -3.78
C LYS A 32 -4.20 9.10 -2.36
N LYS A 33 -3.91 7.83 -2.05
CA LYS A 33 -3.38 7.43 -0.74
C LYS A 33 -1.97 7.95 -0.51
N TYR A 34 -1.10 7.84 -1.52
CA TYR A 34 0.28 8.31 -1.47
C TYR A 34 0.36 9.80 -1.17
N HIS A 35 -0.39 10.63 -1.89
CA HIS A 35 -0.45 12.07 -1.64
C HIS A 35 -0.88 12.40 -0.21
N ARG A 36 -1.92 11.71 0.31
CA ARG A 36 -2.37 11.88 1.70
C ARG A 36 -1.28 11.53 2.72
N ILE A 37 -0.50 10.48 2.46
CA ILE A 37 0.59 10.05 3.34
C ILE A 37 1.80 10.99 3.27
N MET A 38 2.08 11.59 2.12
CA MET A 38 3.18 12.55 1.99
C MET A 38 2.88 13.90 2.67
N GLN A 39 1.60 14.27 2.80
CA GLN A 39 1.20 15.54 3.41
C GLN A 39 1.08 15.51 4.94
N ARG A 40 0.99 14.32 5.56
CA ARG A 40 0.85 14.17 7.01
C ARG A 40 2.22 14.16 7.70
N LYS A 41 2.25 14.55 8.99
CA LYS A 41 3.43 14.31 9.84
C LYS A 41 3.76 12.82 9.81
N ALA A 42 5.01 12.49 9.47
CA ALA A 42 5.44 11.10 9.37
C ALA A 42 5.23 10.39 10.72
N LEU A 43 4.37 9.38 10.72
CA LEU A 43 4.23 8.47 11.86
C LEU A 43 5.31 7.39 11.70
N THR A 44 6.43 7.53 12.43
CA THR A 44 7.53 6.56 12.42
C THR A 44 7.26 5.45 13.43
N GLY A 45 7.22 4.21 12.96
CA GLY A 45 7.24 3.01 13.79
C GLY A 45 8.61 2.34 13.80
N ARG A 46 8.75 1.19 14.48
CA ARG A 46 10.01 0.42 14.56
C ARG A 46 10.62 0.05 13.20
N LEU A 47 9.79 -0.02 12.15
CA LEU A 47 10.16 -0.41 10.79
C LEU A 47 10.13 0.75 9.78
N GLY A 48 10.09 2.01 10.24
CA GLY A 48 10.12 3.20 9.37
C GLY A 48 8.78 3.93 9.24
N VAL A 49 8.56 4.61 8.11
CA VAL A 49 7.38 5.44 7.86
C VAL A 49 6.14 4.56 7.72
N ARG A 50 5.16 4.74 8.60
CA ARG A 50 3.90 4.00 8.54
C ARG A 50 3.03 4.51 7.40
N VAL A 51 2.41 3.58 6.67
CA VAL A 51 1.48 3.84 5.55
C VAL A 51 0.01 3.70 5.99
N THR A 52 -0.23 3.20 7.20
CA THR A 52 -1.57 2.99 7.78
C THR A 52 -2.07 4.21 8.55
N GLU A 53 -3.39 4.37 8.63
CA GLU A 53 -4.10 5.33 9.47
C GLU A 53 -4.88 4.50 10.48
N TYR A 54 -4.41 4.42 11.71
CA TYR A 54 -5.27 4.00 12.81
C TYR A 54 -5.93 5.28 13.30
N GLN A 55 -7.24 5.41 13.09
CA GLN A 55 -8.00 6.30 13.94
C GLN A 55 -7.96 5.64 15.31
N ASN A 56 -7.40 6.31 16.32
CA ASN A 56 -7.74 5.94 17.69
C ASN A 56 -9.26 6.06 17.75
N GLN A 57 -9.95 4.92 17.82
CA GLN A 57 -11.33 4.89 18.25
C GLN A 57 -11.27 5.20 19.75
N ASP A 58 -11.34 6.49 20.08
CA ASP A 58 -11.74 6.92 21.41
C ASP A 58 -13.24 6.65 21.58
#